data_AF-A0A944L907-F1
#
_entry.id   AF-A0A944L907-F1
#
_cell.length_a   1.000
_cell.length_b   1.000
_cell.length_c   1.000
_cell.angle_alpha   90.00
_cell.angle_beta   90.00
_cell.angle_gamma   90.00
#
_symmetry.space_group_name_H-M   'P 1'
#
loop_
_entity.id
_entity.type
_entity.pdbx_description
1 polymer ?
#
loop_
_entity_poly.entity_id
_entity_poly.type
_entity_poly.pdbx_seq_one_letter_code
_entity_poly.pdbx_strand_id
1 'polypeptide(L)'
;MSIYLDRNPFKRLVNKVPAWTRDPEGGPSTRAIAIGSLVLALVFPTVTLVQGISSSLSSVNTAAEQLAEQKRSNDMTHKLLEQVAEQSLGGANPSPAPQADSNLGMCTNDEKALSVGWGPERPIYNEEATPNYPVFNSVRDNPDLGDERSFYAIKDAADLNVGPWRKSIVMQPGHTYILRIYVRNDSSFPKALASGTKIMVNLPTCTGTAIGTSAFVVSQDAYPHEIYDGVRLLSDKPFNLAYVNDSAMIYSNAPNSPIHLRSTSFLTSLGQELGYEKLNGNVAPGHGASLYISFEVRPQFAPEG
;
A
#
# COMPACT_ATOMS: atom_id res chain seq x y z
N MET A 1 -13.90 -29.79 48.68
CA MET A 1 -14.16 -28.57 49.48
C MET A 1 -14.83 -27.58 48.53
N SER A 2 -16.13 -27.36 48.74
CA SER A 2 -17.00 -26.41 48.03
C SER A 2 -16.51 -24.97 48.34
N ILE A 3 -16.82 -23.85 47.64
CA ILE A 3 -18.15 -23.32 47.28
C ILE A 3 -18.03 -22.14 46.26
N TYR A 4 -18.87 -22.16 45.21
CA TYR A 4 -19.76 -21.11 44.62
C TYR A 4 -19.24 -19.76 44.05
N LEU A 5 -19.45 -19.45 42.74
CA LEU A 5 -20.64 -18.86 42.01
C LEU A 5 -20.81 -17.34 42.24
N ASP A 6 -21.25 -16.44 41.34
CA ASP A 6 -21.71 -16.37 39.93
C ASP A 6 -22.17 -14.88 39.71
N ARG A 7 -22.43 -14.47 38.45
CA ARG A 7 -23.37 -13.42 37.98
C ARG A 7 -22.92 -12.00 37.60
N ASN A 8 -22.87 -11.79 36.28
CA ASN A 8 -23.46 -10.66 35.50
C ASN A 8 -25.03 -10.74 35.60
N PRO A 9 -25.93 -9.80 35.17
CA PRO A 9 -25.79 -8.66 34.24
C PRO A 9 -26.72 -7.40 34.42
N PHE A 10 -26.51 -6.39 33.54
CA PHE A 10 -27.45 -5.38 32.96
C PHE A 10 -28.74 -4.90 33.69
N LYS A 11 -28.94 -3.56 33.78
CA LYS A 11 -30.15 -2.84 33.27
C LYS A 11 -30.11 -1.29 33.42
N ARG A 12 -30.79 -0.65 32.43
CA ARG A 12 -31.18 0.76 32.19
C ARG A 12 -32.06 1.40 33.30
N LEU A 13 -32.08 2.75 33.39
CA LEU A 13 -33.20 3.70 33.07
C LEU A 13 -32.92 5.10 33.69
N VAL A 14 -32.77 6.21 32.93
CA VAL A 14 -33.77 7.20 32.43
C VAL A 14 -34.22 8.30 33.45
N ASN A 15 -33.93 9.55 33.05
CA ASN A 15 -34.57 10.87 33.27
C ASN A 15 -35.10 11.33 34.65
N LYS A 16 -34.74 12.57 35.02
CA LYS A 16 -35.68 13.73 35.16
C LYS A 16 -34.95 15.05 35.48
N VAL A 17 -35.35 16.11 34.78
CA VAL A 17 -35.15 17.56 35.09
C VAL A 17 -36.40 18.07 35.82
N PRO A 18 -36.33 19.07 36.72
CA PRO A 18 -36.96 20.40 36.47
C PRO A 18 -36.17 21.60 37.12
N ALA A 19 -35.98 22.75 36.46
CA ALA A 19 -36.86 23.92 36.25
C ALA A 19 -36.84 24.99 37.38
N TRP A 20 -36.66 26.28 37.04
CA TRP A 20 -37.15 27.51 37.73
C TRP A 20 -37.17 28.70 36.73
N THR A 21 -38.34 29.13 36.18
CA THR A 21 -39.18 30.36 36.46
C THR A 21 -38.66 31.70 35.89
N ARG A 22 -39.43 32.68 35.36
CA ARG A 22 -40.88 32.99 35.18
C ARG A 22 -41.07 34.20 34.23
N ASP A 23 -42.21 34.24 33.52
CA ASP A 23 -42.92 35.33 32.76
C ASP A 23 -43.40 36.52 33.65
N PRO A 24 -44.09 37.62 33.20
CA PRO A 24 -45.09 37.80 32.08
C PRO A 24 -45.03 39.19 31.34
N GLU A 25 -45.87 39.67 30.39
CA GLU A 25 -47.34 39.69 30.19
C GLU A 25 -47.73 40.04 28.72
N GLY A 26 -48.96 39.67 28.31
CA GLY A 26 -49.80 40.47 27.38
C GLY A 26 -50.37 39.80 26.12
N GLY A 27 -51.54 39.14 26.20
CA GLY A 27 -52.39 38.76 25.04
C GLY A 27 -53.56 39.75 24.82
N PRO A 28 -54.67 39.40 24.14
CA PRO A 28 -54.84 38.41 23.06
C PRO A 28 -55.78 38.85 21.89
N SER A 29 -55.79 38.02 20.83
CA SER A 29 -56.98 37.53 20.08
C SER A 29 -57.54 38.22 18.80
N THR A 30 -57.39 37.46 17.70
CA THR A 30 -58.37 37.03 16.65
C THR A 30 -58.97 37.91 15.53
N ARG A 31 -58.83 37.32 14.31
CA ARG A 31 -59.69 37.29 13.10
C ARG A 31 -59.66 38.51 12.15
N ALA A 32 -59.02 38.35 10.98
CA ALA A 32 -59.61 37.98 9.66
C ALA A 32 -60.31 39.20 9.01
N ILE A 33 -60.15 39.61 7.74
CA ILE A 33 -60.18 38.94 6.43
C ILE A 33 -59.53 39.90 5.39
N ALA A 34 -59.04 39.33 4.28
CA ALA A 34 -58.50 39.92 3.05
C ALA A 34 -59.25 41.18 2.50
N ILE A 35 -58.62 42.01 1.66
CA ILE A 35 -58.58 41.91 0.17
C ILE A 35 -57.74 43.08 -0.38
N GLY A 36 -57.00 42.87 -1.48
CA GLY A 36 -56.98 43.85 -2.58
C GLY A 36 -55.66 44.59 -2.91
N SER A 37 -54.88 43.99 -3.80
CA SER A 37 -54.47 44.53 -5.12
C SER A 37 -53.77 45.90 -5.28
N LEU A 38 -52.57 45.83 -5.91
CA LEU A 38 -52.15 46.53 -7.15
C LEU A 38 -51.28 47.81 -7.08
N VAL A 39 -50.32 47.87 -8.02
CA VAL A 39 -49.76 49.02 -8.78
C VAL A 39 -48.34 49.51 -8.44
N LEU A 40 -47.38 49.17 -9.35
CA LEU A 40 -46.49 50.05 -10.16
C LEU A 40 -45.62 51.09 -9.40
N ALA A 41 -44.30 51.22 -9.63
CA ALA A 41 -43.70 51.55 -10.91
C ALA A 41 -42.16 51.39 -10.95
N LEU A 42 -41.67 51.14 -12.17
CA LEU A 42 -40.28 51.14 -12.61
C LEU A 42 -39.66 52.54 -12.66
N VAL A 43 -38.43 52.70 -12.16
CA VAL A 43 -37.42 53.61 -12.74
C VAL A 43 -36.01 53.02 -12.50
N PHE A 44 -35.28 52.71 -13.58
CA PHE A 44 -33.83 52.49 -13.65
C PHE A 44 -33.17 53.75 -14.25
N PRO A 45 -31.82 53.92 -14.31
CA PRO A 45 -30.71 53.09 -13.80
C PRO A 45 -29.61 53.90 -13.08
N THR A 46 -28.60 53.23 -12.48
CA THR A 46 -27.18 53.49 -12.76
C THR A 46 -26.25 52.49 -12.05
N VAL A 47 -25.13 52.21 -12.74
CA VAL A 47 -23.85 51.65 -12.31
C VAL A 47 -23.70 50.12 -12.18
N THR A 48 -23.00 49.57 -13.17
CA THR A 48 -22.25 48.31 -13.21
C THR A 48 -21.29 48.13 -12.03
N LEU A 49 -21.48 47.06 -11.23
CA LEU A 49 -20.39 46.31 -10.58
C LEU A 49 -20.87 44.95 -10.00
N VAL A 50 -21.29 43.97 -10.81
CA VAL A 50 -21.47 42.57 -10.33
C VAL A 50 -21.17 41.54 -11.43
N GLN A 51 -20.03 41.62 -12.11
CA GLN A 51 -19.58 40.53 -13.01
C GLN A 51 -18.23 39.90 -12.63
N GLY A 52 -17.55 40.39 -11.59
CA GLY A 52 -16.31 39.78 -11.07
C GLY A 52 -16.50 38.78 -9.91
N ILE A 53 -17.68 38.74 -9.29
CA ILE A 53 -17.94 37.90 -8.11
C ILE A 53 -18.49 36.53 -8.51
N SER A 54 -19.30 36.45 -9.57
CA SER A 54 -19.86 35.16 -10.04
C SER A 54 -18.83 34.28 -10.75
N SER A 55 -17.87 34.85 -11.46
CA SER A 55 -16.79 34.10 -12.14
C SER A 55 -15.75 33.55 -11.16
N SER A 56 -15.45 34.27 -10.07
CA SER A 56 -14.57 33.78 -9.01
C SER A 56 -15.25 32.75 -8.10
N LEU A 57 -16.54 32.91 -7.78
CA LEU A 57 -17.29 31.91 -7.02
C LEU A 57 -17.52 30.61 -7.80
N SER A 58 -17.74 30.70 -9.12
CA SER A 58 -17.88 29.51 -9.98
C SER A 58 -16.55 28.78 -10.21
N SER A 59 -15.42 29.49 -10.31
CA SER A 59 -14.08 28.88 -10.38
C SER A 59 -13.64 28.24 -9.06
N VAL A 60 -14.03 28.83 -7.91
CA VAL A 60 -13.75 28.26 -6.58
C VAL A 60 -14.60 27.03 -6.31
N ASN A 61 -15.87 27.03 -6.73
CA ASN A 61 -16.73 25.86 -6.62
C ASN A 61 -16.22 24.69 -7.47
N THR A 62 -15.74 24.95 -8.68
CA THR A 62 -15.17 23.90 -9.55
C THR A 62 -13.82 23.39 -9.05
N ALA A 63 -12.93 24.23 -8.51
CA ALA A 63 -11.67 23.78 -7.93
C ALA A 63 -11.87 22.95 -6.65
N ALA A 64 -12.81 23.34 -5.79
CA ALA A 64 -13.17 22.58 -4.60
C ALA A 64 -13.86 21.25 -4.95
N GLU A 65 -14.71 21.23 -5.97
CA GLU A 65 -15.33 20.01 -6.51
C GLU A 65 -14.29 19.09 -7.16
N GLN A 66 -13.34 19.63 -7.93
CA GLN A 66 -12.23 18.86 -8.52
C GLN A 66 -11.33 18.26 -7.43
N LEU A 67 -11.02 19.02 -6.37
CA LEU A 67 -10.24 18.51 -5.25
C LEU A 67 -11.01 17.45 -4.45
N ALA A 68 -12.32 17.64 -4.25
CA ALA A 68 -13.17 16.67 -3.58
C ALA A 68 -13.32 15.37 -4.38
N GLU A 69 -13.45 15.48 -5.71
CA GLU A 69 -13.54 14.34 -6.61
C GLU A 69 -12.18 13.62 -6.74
N GLN A 70 -11.08 14.37 -6.78
CA GLN A 70 -9.73 13.78 -6.70
C GLN A 70 -9.52 13.06 -5.37
N LYS A 71 -9.97 13.63 -4.25
CA LYS A 71 -9.89 13.00 -2.93
C LYS A 71 -10.78 11.76 -2.84
N ARG A 72 -11.98 11.76 -3.44
CA ARG A 72 -12.85 10.57 -3.54
C ARG A 72 -12.27 9.50 -4.44
N SER A 73 -11.69 9.88 -5.57
CA SER A 73 -11.00 8.96 -6.48
C SER A 73 -9.80 8.30 -5.79
N ASN A 74 -9.01 9.08 -5.03
CA ASN A 74 -7.91 8.57 -4.24
C ASN A 74 -8.40 7.67 -3.08
N ASP A 75 -9.49 8.02 -2.40
CA ASP A 75 -10.09 7.21 -1.32
C ASP A 75 -10.70 5.91 -1.86
N MET A 76 -11.32 5.94 -3.04
CA MET A 76 -11.84 4.75 -3.73
C MET A 76 -10.68 3.87 -4.21
N THR A 77 -9.62 4.46 -4.74
CA THR A 77 -8.38 3.74 -5.12
C THR A 77 -7.76 3.10 -3.88
N HIS A 78 -7.67 3.81 -2.76
CA HIS A 78 -7.18 3.25 -1.50
C HIS A 78 -8.05 2.10 -0.98
N LYS A 79 -9.38 2.24 -1.02
CA LYS A 79 -10.31 1.18 -0.62
C LYS A 79 -10.27 -0.03 -1.56
N LEU A 80 -10.05 0.20 -2.85
CA LEU A 80 -9.87 -0.86 -3.82
C LEU A 80 -8.52 -1.57 -3.60
N LEU A 81 -7.45 -0.83 -3.30
CA LEU A 81 -6.14 -1.39 -2.91
C LEU A 81 -6.23 -2.16 -1.59
N GLU A 82 -7.02 -1.68 -0.63
CA GLU A 82 -7.29 -2.36 0.64
C GLU A 82 -8.11 -3.64 0.42
N GLN A 83 -9.15 -3.60 -0.40
CA GLN A 83 -9.95 -4.79 -0.77
C GLN A 83 -9.15 -5.82 -1.61
N VAL A 84 -8.28 -5.37 -2.51
CA VAL A 84 -7.36 -6.24 -3.29
C VAL A 84 -6.29 -6.83 -2.38
N ALA A 85 -5.83 -6.09 -1.38
CA ALA A 85 -4.89 -6.59 -0.39
C ALA A 85 -5.50 -7.60 0.59
N GLU A 86 -6.79 -7.44 0.93
CA GLU A 86 -7.56 -8.41 1.71
C GLU A 86 -7.89 -9.68 0.88
N GLN A 87 -8.03 -9.57 -0.45
CA GLN A 87 -8.20 -10.69 -1.37
C GLN A 87 -6.85 -11.27 -1.83
N SER A 88 -6.05 -11.74 -0.88
CA SER A 88 -4.78 -12.44 -1.06
C SER A 88 -3.78 -11.70 -1.98
N LEU A 89 -2.66 -11.26 -1.39
CA LEU A 89 -1.41 -11.13 -2.14
C LEU A 89 -0.86 -12.50 -2.61
N GLY A 90 -1.69 -13.54 -2.66
CA GLY A 90 -1.39 -14.80 -3.33
C GLY A 90 -1.31 -14.60 -4.84
N GLY A 91 -0.98 -15.66 -5.57
CA GLY A 91 -0.78 -15.62 -7.00
C GLY A 91 0.66 -15.89 -7.35
N ALA A 92 0.84 -16.92 -8.19
CA ALA A 92 2.13 -17.45 -8.56
C ALA A 92 3.03 -16.36 -9.13
N ASN A 93 4.24 -16.28 -8.59
CA ASN A 93 5.30 -15.59 -9.28
C ASN A 93 5.71 -16.41 -10.50
N PRO A 94 6.25 -15.75 -11.55
CA PRO A 94 6.90 -16.47 -12.63
C PRO A 94 8.05 -17.31 -12.06
N SER A 95 8.40 -18.41 -12.75
CA SER A 95 9.58 -19.19 -12.36
C SER A 95 10.82 -18.29 -12.27
N PRO A 96 11.74 -18.58 -11.33
CA PRO A 96 12.95 -17.80 -11.17
C PRO A 96 13.74 -17.74 -12.47
N ALA A 97 14.17 -16.55 -12.85
CA ALA A 97 15.17 -16.39 -13.88
C ALA A 97 16.50 -17.03 -13.41
N PRO A 98 17.40 -17.41 -14.34
CA PRO A 98 18.75 -17.86 -13.97
C PRO A 98 19.46 -16.90 -13.01
N GLN A 99 20.36 -17.42 -12.18
CA GLN A 99 21.14 -16.59 -11.27
C GLN A 99 22.01 -15.61 -12.04
N ALA A 100 21.94 -14.34 -11.63
CA ALA A 100 22.68 -13.19 -12.15
C ALA A 100 22.74 -13.05 -13.69
N ASP A 101 21.99 -12.07 -14.20
CA ASP A 101 22.40 -11.32 -15.40
C ASP A 101 22.99 -9.98 -14.92
N SER A 102 24.30 -9.99 -14.64
CA SER A 102 25.05 -8.77 -14.36
C SER A 102 25.37 -8.06 -15.68
N ASN A 103 24.54 -7.06 -16.00
CA ASN A 103 24.76 -5.96 -16.96
C ASN A 103 24.95 -6.26 -18.45
N LEU A 104 24.14 -5.58 -19.26
CA LEU A 104 24.59 -4.80 -20.44
C LEU A 104 23.54 -3.71 -20.75
N GLY A 105 23.81 -2.47 -20.33
CA GLY A 105 23.06 -1.28 -20.76
C GLY A 105 21.87 -0.84 -19.89
N MET A 106 21.73 -1.39 -18.67
CA MET A 106 20.65 -1.02 -17.75
C MET A 106 21.09 0.07 -16.77
N CYS A 107 20.13 0.92 -16.41
CA CYS A 107 20.35 2.02 -15.50
C CYS A 107 20.44 1.52 -14.06
N THR A 108 21.58 1.76 -13.39
CA THR A 108 21.84 1.35 -12.01
C THR A 108 22.63 2.43 -11.26
N ASN A 109 22.28 2.72 -10.00
CA ASN A 109 23.04 3.65 -9.16
C ASN A 109 24.13 2.97 -8.32
N ASP A 110 24.00 1.67 -8.07
CA ASP A 110 24.87 0.89 -7.19
C ASP A 110 25.41 -0.33 -7.92
N GLU A 111 26.64 -0.74 -7.59
CA GLU A 111 27.26 -1.97 -8.11
C GLU A 111 26.47 -3.24 -7.74
N LYS A 112 25.61 -3.16 -6.72
CA LYS A 112 24.75 -4.27 -6.26
C LYS A 112 23.42 -4.37 -7.01
N ALA A 113 23.12 -3.48 -7.95
CA ALA A 113 21.88 -3.55 -8.72
C ALA A 113 21.89 -4.76 -9.67
N LEU A 114 20.90 -5.64 -9.52
CA LEU A 114 20.74 -6.83 -10.35
C LEU A 114 19.43 -6.73 -11.13
N SER A 115 19.53 -6.80 -12.45
CA SER A 115 18.41 -6.50 -13.33
C SER A 115 17.36 -7.60 -13.41
N VAL A 116 17.78 -8.85 -13.26
CA VAL A 116 16.97 -10.07 -13.21
C VAL A 116 17.74 -11.16 -12.48
N GLY A 117 17.01 -12.18 -12.03
CA GLY A 117 17.57 -13.35 -11.38
C GLY A 117 17.57 -13.24 -9.86
N TRP A 118 17.97 -14.31 -9.23
CA TRP A 118 18.00 -14.48 -7.78
C TRP A 118 19.37 -14.95 -7.33
N GLY A 119 19.62 -14.89 -6.04
CA GLY A 119 20.83 -15.47 -5.45
C GLY A 119 20.94 -15.23 -3.94
N PRO A 120 22.04 -15.68 -3.34
CA PRO A 120 23.00 -16.63 -3.92
C PRO A 120 22.38 -18.03 -4.08
N GLU A 121 23.13 -18.97 -4.66
CA GLU A 121 22.76 -20.40 -4.59
C GLU A 121 22.60 -20.79 -3.13
N ARG A 122 21.56 -21.58 -2.85
CA ARG A 122 21.22 -22.02 -1.51
C ARG A 122 20.51 -23.37 -1.56
N PRO A 123 20.52 -24.15 -0.46
CA PRO A 123 19.78 -25.41 -0.41
C PRO A 123 18.31 -25.21 -0.76
N ILE A 124 17.80 -26.03 -1.68
CA ILE A 124 16.42 -25.97 -2.17
C ILE A 124 15.61 -27.10 -1.58
N TYR A 125 14.40 -26.77 -1.18
CA TYR A 125 13.46 -27.63 -0.46
C TYR A 125 12.14 -27.73 -1.22
N ASN A 126 11.31 -28.68 -0.78
CA ASN A 126 9.90 -28.77 -1.16
C ASN A 126 9.04 -28.42 0.06
N GLU A 127 7.79 -28.04 -0.14
CA GLU A 127 6.85 -27.67 0.92
C GLU A 127 6.71 -28.79 1.98
N GLU A 128 6.78 -30.06 1.55
CA GLU A 128 6.69 -31.23 2.43
C GLU A 128 7.99 -31.56 3.20
N ALA A 129 9.12 -30.97 2.79
CA ALA A 129 10.44 -31.33 3.29
C ALA A 129 11.34 -30.10 3.42
N THR A 130 11.14 -29.35 4.52
CA THR A 130 11.88 -28.12 4.80
C THR A 130 12.90 -28.29 5.93
N PRO A 131 13.90 -27.40 6.09
CA PRO A 131 14.97 -27.60 7.05
C PRO A 131 14.56 -27.29 8.49
N ASN A 132 15.48 -27.53 9.42
CA ASN A 132 15.32 -27.24 10.84
C ASN A 132 16.10 -26.00 11.32
N TYR A 133 16.62 -25.18 10.39
CA TYR A 133 17.36 -23.94 10.66
C TYR A 133 16.78 -22.81 9.81
N PRO A 134 16.94 -21.53 10.21
CA PRO A 134 16.36 -20.43 9.48
C PRO A 134 16.94 -20.33 8.06
N VAL A 135 16.06 -20.35 7.07
CA VAL A 135 16.39 -20.17 5.65
C VAL A 135 15.25 -19.39 5.02
N PHE A 136 15.57 -18.47 4.12
CA PHE A 136 14.54 -17.71 3.42
C PHE A 136 14.32 -18.24 2.00
N ASN A 137 13.05 -18.32 1.61
CA ASN A 137 12.58 -18.40 0.23
C ASN A 137 13.35 -19.43 -0.62
N SER A 138 13.31 -20.67 -0.17
CA SER A 138 14.07 -21.81 -0.64
C SER A 138 13.17 -23.02 -0.93
N VAL A 139 11.85 -22.90 -0.79
CA VAL A 139 10.90 -23.89 -1.30
C VAL A 139 10.56 -23.62 -2.76
N ARG A 140 10.59 -24.67 -3.60
CA ARG A 140 10.35 -24.53 -5.05
C ARG A 140 8.90 -24.79 -5.51
N ASP A 141 8.09 -25.39 -4.65
CA ASP A 141 6.73 -25.87 -4.94
C ASP A 141 5.70 -25.34 -3.93
N ASN A 142 5.88 -24.08 -3.49
CA ASN A 142 4.88 -23.41 -2.67
C ASN A 142 3.55 -23.34 -3.45
N PRO A 143 2.42 -23.82 -2.89
CA PRO A 143 1.15 -23.89 -3.61
C PRO A 143 0.56 -22.52 -3.99
N ASP A 144 0.89 -21.47 -3.25
CA ASP A 144 0.35 -20.12 -3.46
C ASP A 144 1.25 -19.24 -4.33
N LEU A 145 2.57 -19.51 -4.34
CA LEU A 145 3.57 -18.68 -5.02
C LEU A 145 4.33 -19.38 -6.14
N GLY A 146 4.45 -20.71 -6.10
CA GLY A 146 5.38 -21.49 -6.91
C GLY A 146 6.79 -21.52 -6.31
N ASP A 147 7.80 -21.17 -7.11
CA ASP A 147 9.18 -21.22 -6.68
C ASP A 147 9.59 -19.91 -5.98
N GLU A 148 9.84 -20.01 -4.68
CA GLU A 148 10.04 -18.84 -3.81
C GLU A 148 11.34 -18.10 -4.06
N ARG A 149 12.28 -18.67 -4.81
CA ARG A 149 13.47 -17.93 -5.23
C ARG A 149 13.12 -16.72 -6.08
N SER A 150 12.00 -16.80 -6.81
CA SER A 150 11.41 -15.66 -7.50
C SER A 150 10.49 -14.88 -6.58
N PHE A 151 11.01 -14.27 -5.52
CA PHE A 151 10.19 -13.59 -4.52
C PHE A 151 9.86 -12.13 -4.82
N TYR A 152 10.54 -11.51 -5.79
CA TYR A 152 10.34 -10.11 -6.14
C TYR A 152 9.71 -9.99 -7.52
N ALA A 153 8.54 -9.35 -7.60
CA ALA A 153 7.81 -9.24 -8.85
C ALA A 153 7.05 -7.92 -8.97
N ILE A 154 6.62 -7.60 -10.20
CA ILE A 154 5.94 -6.36 -10.53
C ILE A 154 4.65 -6.63 -11.31
N LYS A 155 3.64 -5.77 -11.10
CA LYS A 155 2.44 -5.69 -11.94
C LYS A 155 1.99 -4.24 -12.11
N ASP A 156 1.15 -4.00 -13.12
CA ASP A 156 0.44 -2.74 -13.26
C ASP A 156 -0.62 -2.61 -12.16
N ALA A 157 -0.71 -1.46 -11.49
CA ALA A 157 -1.67 -1.23 -10.42
C ALA A 157 -3.12 -1.29 -10.93
N ALA A 158 -3.35 -1.01 -12.21
CA ALA A 158 -4.66 -1.15 -12.84
C ALA A 158 -5.08 -2.61 -13.06
N ASP A 159 -4.16 -3.58 -12.95
CA ASP A 159 -4.47 -5.01 -13.01
C ASP A 159 -4.96 -5.51 -11.63
N LEU A 160 -6.29 -5.56 -11.51
CA LEU A 160 -6.99 -5.96 -10.27
C LEU A 160 -7.00 -7.49 -10.05
N ASN A 161 -6.47 -8.28 -10.97
CA ASN A 161 -6.38 -9.72 -10.78
C ASN A 161 -5.31 -10.05 -9.71
N VAL A 162 -5.51 -11.20 -9.03
CA VAL A 162 -4.59 -11.78 -8.02
C VAL A 162 -3.22 -12.17 -8.64
N GLY A 163 -3.13 -12.16 -9.97
CA GLY A 163 -1.92 -12.28 -10.79
C GLY A 163 -2.29 -12.06 -12.27
N PRO A 164 -1.35 -12.21 -13.23
CA PRO A 164 -0.01 -12.75 -13.06
C PRO A 164 1.02 -11.67 -12.72
N TRP A 165 1.88 -12.00 -11.75
CA TRP A 165 3.07 -11.23 -11.44
C TRP A 165 4.15 -11.43 -12.50
N ARG A 166 5.05 -10.45 -12.68
CA ARG A 166 6.05 -10.47 -13.76
C ARG A 166 7.45 -10.16 -13.24
N LYS A 167 8.47 -10.71 -13.93
CA LYS A 167 9.88 -10.30 -13.78
C LYS A 167 10.26 -9.11 -14.65
N SER A 168 9.48 -8.87 -15.69
CA SER A 168 9.73 -7.80 -16.66
C SER A 168 8.41 -7.15 -17.06
N ILE A 169 8.40 -5.82 -17.14
CA ILE A 169 7.23 -5.07 -17.59
C ILE A 169 7.64 -3.88 -18.44
N VAL A 170 6.78 -3.53 -19.41
CA VAL A 170 6.93 -2.31 -20.20
C VAL A 170 6.16 -1.18 -19.50
N MET A 171 6.89 -0.14 -19.14
CA MET A 171 6.42 1.03 -18.41
C MET A 171 5.73 2.00 -19.37
N GLN A 172 4.56 2.49 -18.97
CA GLN A 172 3.74 3.40 -19.75
C GLN A 172 3.56 4.75 -19.04
N PRO A 173 3.53 5.87 -19.78
CA PRO A 173 3.24 7.19 -19.20
C PRO A 173 1.89 7.21 -18.47
N GLY A 174 1.85 7.80 -17.28
CA GLY A 174 0.62 7.95 -16.48
C GLY A 174 0.21 6.71 -15.67
N HIS A 175 0.92 5.59 -15.81
CA HIS A 175 0.63 4.37 -15.06
C HIS A 175 1.31 4.36 -13.68
N THR A 176 0.76 3.57 -12.76
CA THR A 176 1.37 3.24 -11.46
C THR A 176 1.58 1.74 -11.41
N TYR A 177 2.70 1.29 -10.83
CA TYR A 177 3.07 -0.12 -10.77
C TYR A 177 3.30 -0.54 -9.33
N ILE A 178 2.84 -1.74 -8.99
CA ILE A 178 3.01 -2.35 -7.67
C ILE A 178 4.15 -3.35 -7.76
N LEU A 179 5.15 -3.18 -6.90
CA LEU A 179 6.18 -4.18 -6.66
C LEU A 179 5.84 -4.96 -5.40
N ARG A 180 6.03 -6.28 -5.44
CA ARG A 180 5.75 -7.21 -4.34
C ARG A 180 6.98 -8.05 -4.03
N ILE A 181 7.29 -8.17 -2.75
CA ILE A 181 8.35 -9.01 -2.20
C ILE A 181 7.70 -10.03 -1.28
N TYR A 182 7.94 -11.31 -1.51
CA TYR A 182 7.54 -12.38 -0.61
C TYR A 182 8.71 -12.75 0.32
N VAL A 183 8.44 -12.95 1.61
CA VAL A 183 9.46 -13.42 2.57
C VAL A 183 8.84 -14.52 3.42
N ARG A 184 9.47 -15.69 3.41
CA ARG A 184 9.13 -16.80 4.30
C ARG A 184 10.41 -17.42 4.85
N ASN A 185 10.47 -17.57 6.18
CA ASN A 185 11.44 -18.45 6.81
C ASN A 185 10.93 -19.89 6.67
N ASP A 186 11.52 -20.68 5.76
CA ASP A 186 10.97 -21.97 5.36
C ASP A 186 11.26 -23.09 6.35
N SER A 187 11.97 -22.81 7.44
CA SER A 187 12.17 -23.82 8.47
C SER A 187 10.83 -24.36 8.97
N SER A 188 10.75 -25.67 9.19
CA SER A 188 9.61 -26.30 9.88
C SER A 188 9.84 -26.39 11.39
N PHE A 189 11.05 -26.09 11.87
CA PHE A 189 11.39 -26.20 13.28
C PHE A 189 10.90 -24.97 14.07
N PRO A 190 9.98 -25.09 15.04
CA PRO A 190 9.34 -23.93 15.69
C PRO A 190 10.28 -22.96 16.40
N LYS A 191 11.51 -23.40 16.73
CA LYS A 191 12.53 -22.57 17.39
C LYS A 191 13.54 -21.95 16.43
N ALA A 192 13.44 -22.22 15.12
CA ALA A 192 14.29 -21.62 14.10
C ALA A 192 13.81 -20.19 13.78
N LEU A 193 13.85 -19.32 14.79
CA LEU A 193 13.57 -17.90 14.63
C LEU A 193 14.72 -17.26 13.83
N ALA A 194 14.39 -16.47 12.81
CA ALA A 194 15.35 -15.61 12.14
C ALA A 194 15.36 -14.22 12.81
N SER A 195 16.52 -13.73 13.21
CA SER A 195 16.70 -12.48 13.95
C SER A 195 17.46 -11.42 13.15
N GLY A 196 17.26 -10.15 13.52
CA GLY A 196 17.83 -9.01 12.81
C GLY A 196 17.42 -8.95 11.33
N THR A 197 16.27 -9.52 11.00
CA THR A 197 15.79 -9.68 9.63
C THR A 197 15.35 -8.33 9.07
N LYS A 198 15.87 -7.95 7.90
CA LYS A 198 15.51 -6.70 7.22
C LYS A 198 15.26 -6.92 5.73
N ILE A 199 14.44 -6.04 5.17
CA ILE A 199 14.30 -5.86 3.73
C ILE A 199 15.00 -4.59 3.28
N MET A 200 15.70 -4.68 2.15
CA MET A 200 16.24 -3.54 1.41
C MET A 200 15.84 -3.66 -0.05
N VAL A 201 15.63 -2.53 -0.71
CA VAL A 201 15.33 -2.44 -2.13
C VAL A 201 16.27 -1.42 -2.74
N ASN A 202 16.99 -1.83 -3.78
CA ASN A 202 17.69 -0.88 -4.63
C ASN A 202 16.73 -0.40 -5.71
N LEU A 203 16.21 0.81 -5.54
CA LEU A 203 15.39 1.51 -6.53
C LEU A 203 16.23 2.60 -7.21
N PRO A 204 16.76 2.39 -8.44
CA PRO A 204 17.61 3.37 -9.09
C PRO A 204 16.88 4.68 -9.39
N THR A 205 17.60 5.79 -9.25
CA THR A 205 17.13 7.16 -9.56
C THR A 205 17.62 7.67 -10.91
N CYS A 206 18.46 6.90 -11.60
CA CYS A 206 18.98 7.25 -12.91
C CYS A 206 17.91 7.12 -14.02
N THR A 207 18.20 7.69 -15.19
CA THR A 207 17.31 7.67 -16.36
C THR A 207 17.82 6.70 -17.43
N GLY A 208 16.94 5.85 -17.97
CA GLY A 208 17.26 4.94 -19.06
C GLY A 208 16.01 4.37 -19.72
N THR A 209 16.19 3.59 -20.78
CA THR A 209 15.11 2.82 -21.43
C THR A 209 14.94 1.43 -20.79
N ALA A 210 15.89 1.03 -19.94
CA ALA A 210 15.84 -0.20 -19.17
C ALA A 210 16.41 0.05 -17.78
N ILE A 211 15.63 -0.24 -16.74
CA ILE A 211 15.98 -0.08 -15.33
C ILE A 211 15.86 -1.43 -14.63
N GLY A 212 16.86 -1.80 -13.84
CA GLY A 212 16.83 -2.98 -12.99
C GLY A 212 16.66 -2.58 -11.52
N THR A 213 15.76 -3.22 -10.80
CA THR A 213 15.60 -3.05 -9.34
C THR A 213 15.71 -4.40 -8.66
N SER A 214 16.24 -4.43 -7.45
CA SER A 214 16.44 -5.66 -6.68
C SER A 214 15.97 -5.50 -5.25
N ALA A 215 15.38 -6.56 -4.71
CA ALA A 215 15.06 -6.68 -3.30
C ALA A 215 16.06 -7.62 -2.61
N PHE A 216 16.44 -7.30 -1.38
CA PHE A 216 17.40 -8.04 -0.56
C PHE A 216 16.78 -8.35 0.81
N VAL A 217 16.70 -9.62 1.17
CA VAL A 217 16.36 -10.05 2.52
C VAL A 217 17.65 -10.41 3.24
N VAL A 218 17.94 -9.73 4.34
CA VAL A 218 19.11 -10.01 5.19
C VAL A 218 18.68 -10.48 6.56
N SER A 219 19.47 -11.36 7.17
CA SER A 219 19.25 -11.86 8.53
C SER A 219 20.57 -12.30 9.16
N GLN A 220 20.67 -12.15 10.49
CA GLN A 220 21.89 -12.45 11.23
C GLN A 220 22.16 -13.94 11.39
N ASP A 221 21.12 -14.77 11.33
CA ASP A 221 21.15 -16.19 11.68
C ASP A 221 20.58 -17.10 10.59
N ALA A 222 19.97 -16.55 9.53
CA ALA A 222 19.61 -17.33 8.36
C ALA A 222 20.83 -17.72 7.51
N TYR A 223 20.73 -18.88 6.85
CA TYR A 223 21.70 -19.29 5.84
C TYR A 223 21.04 -19.40 4.46
N PRO A 224 21.51 -18.64 3.44
CA PRO A 224 22.54 -17.59 3.53
C PRO A 224 22.05 -16.37 4.33
N HIS A 225 23.00 -15.55 4.81
CA HIS A 225 22.70 -14.30 5.55
C HIS A 225 21.98 -13.24 4.70
N GLU A 226 22.08 -13.36 3.38
CA GLU A 226 21.42 -12.48 2.43
C GLU A 226 20.91 -13.31 1.25
N ILE A 227 19.69 -13.01 0.81
CA ILE A 227 19.17 -13.42 -0.49
C ILE A 227 18.72 -12.20 -1.28
N TYR A 228 18.73 -12.29 -2.60
CA TYR A 228 18.21 -11.28 -3.50
C TYR A 228 17.35 -11.86 -4.61
N ASP A 229 16.50 -11.00 -5.17
CA ASP A 229 15.79 -11.24 -6.42
C ASP A 229 15.58 -9.89 -7.15
N GLY A 230 15.61 -9.90 -8.48
CA GLY A 230 15.59 -8.70 -9.34
C GLY A 230 14.44 -8.66 -10.35
N VAL A 231 13.97 -7.47 -10.70
CA VAL A 231 12.97 -7.24 -11.76
C VAL A 231 13.41 -6.14 -12.72
N ARG A 232 12.92 -6.25 -13.95
CA ARG A 232 13.27 -5.43 -15.10
C ARG A 232 12.11 -4.53 -15.52
N LEU A 233 12.38 -3.24 -15.68
CA LEU A 233 11.43 -2.24 -16.12
C LEU A 233 11.93 -1.67 -17.45
N LEU A 234 11.11 -1.74 -18.49
CA LEU A 234 11.49 -1.41 -19.87
C LEU A 234 10.63 -0.28 -20.42
N SER A 235 11.16 0.48 -21.36
CA SER A 235 10.38 1.42 -22.17
C SER A 235 11.09 1.69 -23.50
N ASP A 236 10.33 2.15 -24.48
CA ASP A 236 10.84 2.69 -25.75
C ASP A 236 11.39 4.12 -25.61
N LYS A 237 11.01 4.83 -24.53
CA LYS A 237 11.46 6.18 -24.20
C LYS A 237 12.30 6.18 -22.91
N PRO A 238 13.29 7.07 -22.77
CA PRO A 238 14.00 7.23 -21.50
C PRO A 238 13.04 7.64 -20.37
N PHE A 239 13.15 6.97 -19.23
CA PHE A 239 12.39 7.25 -18.01
C PHE A 239 13.26 7.08 -16.77
N ASN A 240 12.84 7.65 -15.64
CA ASN A 240 13.33 7.30 -14.30
C ASN A 240 12.16 6.78 -13.45
N LEU A 241 12.47 6.21 -12.28
CA LEU A 241 11.46 5.71 -11.35
C LEU A 241 11.28 6.68 -10.17
N ALA A 242 10.03 6.99 -9.88
CA ALA A 242 9.65 7.68 -8.66
C ALA A 242 8.88 6.73 -7.73
N TYR A 243 9.34 6.59 -6.50
CA TYR A 243 8.58 5.98 -5.42
C TYR A 243 7.31 6.79 -5.14
N VAL A 244 6.17 6.12 -4.96
CA VAL A 244 4.94 6.76 -4.49
C VAL A 244 4.99 6.81 -2.97
N ASN A 245 5.10 8.02 -2.42
CA ASN A 245 5.17 8.23 -0.97
C ASN A 245 4.02 7.56 -0.23
N ASP A 246 4.33 7.01 0.95
CA ASP A 246 3.39 6.31 1.84
C ASP A 246 2.69 5.07 1.24
N SER A 247 3.13 4.57 0.08
CA SER A 247 2.55 3.37 -0.56
C SER A 247 3.05 2.04 0.02
N ALA A 248 4.13 2.07 0.80
CA ALA A 248 4.78 0.86 1.27
C ALA A 248 4.03 0.20 2.46
N MET A 249 3.74 -1.09 2.32
CA MET A 249 2.96 -1.89 3.27
C MET A 249 3.59 -3.26 3.50
N ILE A 250 3.41 -3.82 4.69
CA ILE A 250 3.69 -5.23 4.99
C ILE A 250 2.39 -5.92 5.37
N TYR A 251 2.06 -6.96 4.62
CA TYR A 251 0.92 -7.84 4.85
C TYR A 251 1.41 -9.15 5.43
N SER A 252 0.68 -9.64 6.42
CA SER A 252 0.86 -10.94 7.05
C SER A 252 -0.49 -11.48 7.50
N ASN A 253 -0.49 -12.67 8.11
CA ASN A 253 -1.67 -13.22 8.79
C ASN A 253 -1.86 -12.67 10.22
N ALA A 254 -1.05 -11.69 10.65
CA ALA A 254 -1.13 -11.14 11.99
C ALA A 254 -2.35 -10.22 12.15
N PRO A 255 -2.91 -10.09 13.38
CA PRO A 255 -4.10 -9.26 13.62
C PRO A 255 -3.93 -7.77 13.28
N ASN A 256 -2.70 -7.27 13.23
CA ASN A 256 -2.38 -5.89 12.91
C ASN A 256 -1.89 -5.68 11.46
N SER A 257 -2.07 -6.68 10.61
CA SER A 257 -1.87 -6.57 9.17
C SER A 257 -2.98 -5.70 8.53
N PRO A 258 -2.67 -4.82 7.55
CA PRO A 258 -1.32 -4.46 7.12
C PRO A 258 -0.62 -3.46 8.03
N ILE A 259 0.70 -3.61 8.14
CA ILE A 259 1.56 -2.59 8.76
C ILE A 259 2.02 -1.60 7.69
N HIS A 260 1.61 -0.33 7.85
CA HIS A 260 2.03 0.76 6.98
C HIS A 260 3.47 1.20 7.29
N LEU A 261 4.34 1.25 6.28
CA LEU A 261 5.71 1.71 6.43
C LEU A 261 5.79 3.23 6.27
N ARG A 262 5.96 3.93 7.38
CA ARG A 262 6.09 5.40 7.41
C ARG A 262 7.47 5.91 7.01
N SER A 263 8.47 5.02 6.93
CA SER A 263 9.84 5.36 6.57
C SER A 263 10.21 4.77 5.21
N THR A 264 11.13 5.43 4.52
CA THR A 264 11.78 4.91 3.32
C THR A 264 13.09 4.19 3.61
N SER A 265 13.32 3.74 4.86
CA SER A 265 14.58 3.08 5.25
C SER A 265 14.86 1.81 4.43
N PHE A 266 13.81 1.14 3.93
CA PHE A 266 13.91 0.01 3.00
C PHE A 266 14.55 0.38 1.66
N LEU A 267 14.52 1.66 1.23
CA LEU A 267 15.19 2.15 0.03
C LEU A 267 16.65 2.57 0.29
N THR A 268 17.19 2.23 1.46
CA THR A 268 18.54 2.61 1.89
C THR A 268 19.26 1.40 2.50
N SER A 269 20.56 1.54 2.76
CA SER A 269 21.36 0.52 3.45
C SER A 269 20.96 0.28 4.91
N LEU A 270 20.14 1.17 5.52
CA LEU A 270 19.61 0.93 6.87
C LEU A 270 18.65 -0.26 6.91
N GLY A 271 17.90 -0.46 5.81
CA GLY A 271 16.84 -1.44 5.66
C GLY A 271 15.63 -1.15 6.54
N GLN A 272 14.57 -1.95 6.31
CA GLN A 272 13.39 -1.98 7.16
C GLN A 272 13.34 -3.32 7.89
N GLU A 273 13.26 -3.29 9.22
CA GLU A 273 13.07 -4.50 10.02
C GLU A 273 11.73 -5.16 9.68
N LEU A 274 11.77 -6.49 9.57
CA LEU A 274 10.62 -7.35 9.33
C LEU A 274 10.17 -8.02 10.62
N GLY A 275 8.93 -8.44 10.66
CA GLY A 275 8.38 -9.29 11.72
C GLY A 275 6.87 -9.43 11.60
N TYR A 276 6.33 -10.50 12.21
CA TYR A 276 4.95 -10.91 11.99
C TYR A 276 3.91 -9.96 12.61
N GLU A 277 4.00 -9.73 13.92
CA GLU A 277 3.11 -8.80 14.65
C GLU A 277 3.73 -7.40 14.84
N LYS A 278 5.05 -7.28 14.71
CA LYS A 278 5.76 -6.01 14.91
C LYS A 278 7.07 -6.04 14.13
N LEU A 279 7.49 -4.86 13.70
CA LEU A 279 8.72 -4.68 12.93
C LEU A 279 9.93 -4.64 13.88
N ASN A 280 10.36 -5.82 14.36
CA ASN A 280 11.41 -5.97 15.37
C ASN A 280 12.58 -6.88 14.93
N GLY A 281 12.65 -7.20 13.64
CA GLY A 281 13.67 -8.05 13.05
C GLY A 281 13.48 -9.56 13.28
N ASN A 282 12.40 -9.98 13.94
CA ASN A 282 12.18 -11.39 14.27
C ASN A 282 11.13 -12.02 13.35
N VAL A 283 11.55 -13.00 12.54
CA VAL A 283 10.68 -13.73 11.61
C VAL A 283 10.61 -15.20 12.00
N ALA A 284 9.42 -15.59 12.47
CA ALA A 284 9.13 -16.96 12.87
C ALA A 284 9.12 -17.92 11.68
N PRO A 285 9.40 -19.22 11.90
CA PRO A 285 9.38 -20.24 10.86
C PRO A 285 7.97 -20.54 10.34
N GLY A 286 7.88 -20.97 9.08
CA GLY A 286 6.70 -21.56 8.47
C GLY A 286 5.76 -20.61 7.72
N HIS A 287 4.85 -21.19 6.95
CA HIS A 287 3.92 -20.49 6.06
C HIS A 287 3.05 -19.44 6.78
N GLY A 288 2.57 -19.76 7.98
CA GLY A 288 1.71 -18.87 8.76
C GLY A 288 2.38 -17.53 9.12
N ALA A 289 3.71 -17.49 9.18
CA ALA A 289 4.50 -16.30 9.51
C ALA A 289 5.06 -15.57 8.26
N SER A 290 4.65 -15.97 7.06
CA SER A 290 5.07 -15.32 5.83
C SER A 290 4.65 -13.85 5.76
N LEU A 291 5.44 -13.07 5.04
CA LEU A 291 5.27 -11.63 4.87
C LEU A 291 5.23 -11.31 3.38
N TYR A 292 4.28 -10.47 2.98
CA TYR A 292 4.28 -9.82 1.68
C TYR A 292 4.52 -8.33 1.87
N ILE A 293 5.58 -7.81 1.27
CA ILE A 293 5.86 -6.38 1.25
C ILE A 293 5.46 -5.85 -0.11
N SER A 294 4.70 -4.75 -0.15
CA SER A 294 4.38 -4.07 -1.40
C SER A 294 4.71 -2.59 -1.33
N PHE A 295 5.00 -2.00 -2.48
CA PHE A 295 5.12 -0.56 -2.64
C PHE A 295 4.87 -0.17 -4.10
N GLU A 296 4.57 1.11 -4.33
CA GLU A 296 4.24 1.62 -5.66
C GLU A 296 5.34 2.50 -6.23
N VAL A 297 5.47 2.46 -7.56
CA VAL A 297 6.33 3.35 -8.34
C VAL A 297 5.60 3.91 -9.56
N ARG A 298 6.06 5.07 -10.03
CA ARG A 298 5.62 5.68 -11.29
C ARG A 298 6.83 5.94 -12.19
N PRO A 299 6.74 5.60 -13.50
CA PRO A 299 7.73 6.05 -14.46
C PRO A 299 7.55 7.55 -14.70
N GLN A 300 8.64 8.32 -14.72
CA GLN A 300 8.61 9.71 -15.17
C GLN A 300 9.36 9.81 -16.49
N PHE A 301 8.63 10.23 -17.53
CA PHE A 301 9.15 10.43 -18.88
C PHE A 301 9.50 11.90 -19.07
N ALA A 302 10.46 12.18 -19.94
CA ALA A 302 10.69 13.54 -20.40
C ALA A 302 9.41 14.12 -21.05
N PRO A 303 9.09 15.41 -20.85
CA PRO A 303 7.99 16.05 -21.55
C PRO A 303 8.14 15.91 -23.07
N GLU A 304 7.04 15.62 -23.77
CA GLU A 304 7.04 15.71 -25.24
C GLU A 304 7.13 17.20 -25.62
N GLY A 305 8.15 17.54 -26.41
CA GLY A 305 8.44 18.90 -26.87
C GLY A 305 7.55 19.35 -28.03
#